data_AF-A0A1X0W9B4-F1
#
_entry.id   AF-A0A1X0W9B4-F1
#
_cell.length_a   1.000
_cell.length_b   1.000
_cell.length_c   1.000
_cell.angle_alpha   90.00
_cell.angle_beta   90.00
_cell.angle_gamma   90.00
#
_symmetry.space_group_name_H-M   'P 1'
#
loop_
_entity.id
_entity.type
_entity.pdbx_description
1 polymer ?
#
loop_
_entity_poly.entity_id
_entity_poly.type
_entity_poly.pdbx_seq_one_letter_code
_entity_poly.pdbx_strand_id
1 'polypeptide(L)'
;CKTIIGFGSPNKAGTHEVHGAALGAAEVAATREAIGWKYAAFEIPQEIYAQWDAKEAGQAKESAWDKKFAAYAKAHPELAAEFERRVNGKLPADWEAQSQKFIEELQAKPANIASRKASQNALEAFGKVLPEFLGGSADLAPSNLTMWSGSRSIGDDNAGNYIHYGVREFGMTAISNGIALHGG
;
A
#
# COMPACT_ATOMS: atom_id res chain seq x y z
N CYS A 1 -16.80 -15.87 5.10
CA CYS A 1 -16.59 -17.31 5.38
C CYS A 1 -17.12 -17.63 6.77
N LYS A 2 -18.07 -18.57 6.93
CA LYS A 2 -18.48 -19.05 8.26
C LYS A 2 -17.41 -20.05 8.75
N THR A 3 -16.78 -19.77 9.88
CA THR A 3 -15.69 -20.60 10.44
C THR A 3 -15.98 -20.92 11.91
N ILE A 4 -15.21 -21.86 12.48
CA ILE A 4 -15.19 -22.15 13.92
C ILE A 4 -13.79 -21.78 14.42
N ILE A 5 -13.69 -20.83 15.36
CA ILE A 5 -12.40 -20.43 15.94
C ILE A 5 -11.78 -21.65 16.66
N GLY A 6 -10.48 -21.88 16.46
CA GLY A 6 -9.79 -23.04 17.03
C GLY A 6 -10.28 -24.39 16.47
N PHE A 7 -10.84 -24.43 15.26
CA PHE A 7 -11.28 -25.66 14.59
C PHE A 7 -10.25 -26.79 14.76
N GLY A 8 -10.73 -27.97 15.18
CA GLY A 8 -9.91 -29.14 15.48
C GLY A 8 -9.71 -29.39 16.98
N SER A 9 -9.76 -28.35 17.83
CA SER A 9 -9.69 -28.50 19.30
C SER A 9 -11.01 -29.05 19.84
N PRO A 10 -11.06 -30.30 20.38
CA PRO A 10 -12.32 -30.91 20.78
C PRO A 10 -13.00 -30.18 21.94
N ASN A 11 -12.22 -29.64 22.88
CA ASN A 11 -12.77 -29.05 24.11
C ASN A 11 -12.92 -27.53 24.04
N LYS A 12 -12.19 -26.86 23.14
CA LYS A 12 -12.15 -25.39 23.10
C LYS A 12 -12.57 -24.76 21.77
N ALA A 13 -12.76 -25.54 20.70
CA ALA A 13 -13.24 -24.98 19.43
C ALA A 13 -14.59 -24.26 19.60
N GLY A 14 -14.73 -23.08 18.97
CA GLY A 14 -15.93 -22.26 19.08
C GLY A 14 -16.05 -21.44 20.37
N THR A 15 -15.06 -21.51 21.27
CA THR A 15 -15.04 -20.74 22.53
C THR A 15 -14.08 -19.55 22.45
N HIS A 16 -14.16 -18.62 23.40
CA HIS A 16 -13.21 -17.50 23.48
C HIS A 16 -11.85 -17.90 24.06
N GLU A 17 -11.73 -19.07 24.70
CA GLU A 17 -10.51 -19.53 25.37
C GLU A 17 -9.36 -19.80 24.37
N VAL A 18 -9.68 -20.10 23.11
CA VAL A 18 -8.68 -20.30 22.04
C VAL A 18 -8.17 -19.00 21.42
N HIS A 19 -8.69 -17.84 21.85
CA HIS A 19 -8.42 -16.56 21.17
C HIS A 19 -6.98 -16.07 21.37
N GLY A 20 -6.49 -16.08 22.62
CA GLY A 20 -5.25 -15.37 22.98
C GLY A 20 -4.35 -16.13 23.97
N ALA A 21 -4.63 -17.40 24.23
CA ALA A 21 -3.85 -18.24 25.12
C ALA A 21 -3.43 -19.54 24.43
N ALA A 22 -2.29 -20.09 24.82
CA ALA A 22 -1.86 -21.41 24.35
C ALA A 22 -2.91 -22.47 24.77
N LEU A 23 -3.20 -23.43 23.88
CA LEU A 23 -4.19 -24.48 24.14
C LEU A 23 -3.82 -25.35 25.35
N GLY A 24 -2.51 -25.56 25.57
CA GLY A 24 -1.94 -26.49 26.54
C GLY A 24 -1.61 -27.85 25.92
N ALA A 25 -0.61 -28.55 26.47
CA ALA A 25 -0.07 -29.78 25.86
C ALA A 25 -1.12 -30.88 25.66
N ALA A 26 -2.01 -31.09 26.64
CA ALA A 26 -3.09 -32.07 26.56
C ALA A 26 -4.08 -31.74 25.44
N GLU A 27 -4.51 -30.49 25.34
CA GLU A 27 -5.44 -30.06 24.30
C GLU A 27 -4.80 -30.10 22.90
N VAL A 28 -3.50 -29.77 22.80
CA VAL A 28 -2.73 -29.89 21.56
C VAL A 28 -2.63 -31.35 21.09
N ALA A 29 -2.46 -32.31 22.02
CA ALA A 29 -2.48 -33.74 21.70
C ALA A 29 -3.86 -34.19 21.20
N ALA A 30 -4.93 -33.80 21.91
CA ALA A 30 -6.32 -34.10 21.51
C ALA A 30 -6.68 -33.47 20.15
N THR A 31 -6.19 -32.25 19.88
CA THR A 31 -6.38 -31.56 18.60
C THR A 31 -5.71 -32.32 17.45
N ARG A 32 -4.46 -32.77 17.64
CA ARG A 32 -3.75 -33.58 16.64
C ARG A 32 -4.51 -34.85 16.28
N GLU A 33 -5.03 -35.55 17.29
CA GLU A 33 -5.86 -36.75 17.09
C GLU A 33 -7.13 -36.43 16.28
N ALA A 34 -7.87 -35.39 16.68
CA ALA A 34 -9.13 -35.01 16.04
C ALA A 34 -8.97 -34.60 14.56
N ILE A 35 -7.85 -33.96 14.18
CA ILE A 35 -7.57 -33.56 12.79
C ILE A 35 -6.75 -34.61 12.01
N GLY A 36 -6.37 -35.73 12.64
CA GLY A 36 -5.53 -36.76 12.02
C GLY A 36 -4.09 -36.31 11.75
N TRP A 37 -3.57 -35.32 12.49
CA TRP A 37 -2.20 -34.83 12.33
C TRP A 37 -1.21 -35.63 13.17
N LYS A 38 -0.46 -36.52 12.52
CA LYS A 38 0.47 -37.47 13.15
C LYS A 38 1.90 -36.97 13.36
N TYR A 39 2.26 -35.82 12.80
CA TYR A 39 3.63 -35.31 12.84
C TYR A 39 3.91 -34.53 14.14
N ALA A 40 5.17 -34.56 14.58
CA ALA A 40 5.62 -33.89 15.78
C ALA A 40 5.50 -32.36 15.69
N ALA A 41 5.86 -31.65 16.77
CA ALA A 41 5.93 -30.20 16.74
C ALA A 41 6.97 -29.73 15.72
N PHE A 42 6.55 -28.86 14.80
CA PHE A 42 7.40 -28.30 13.73
C PHE A 42 7.95 -29.33 12.72
N GLU A 43 7.42 -30.56 12.72
CA GLU A 43 7.71 -31.55 11.69
C GLU A 43 6.68 -31.42 10.56
N ILE A 44 7.16 -31.08 9.37
CA ILE A 44 6.36 -31.03 8.15
C ILE A 44 6.99 -32.00 7.15
N PRO A 45 6.26 -33.00 6.66
CA PRO A 45 6.80 -33.99 5.75
C PRO A 45 6.98 -33.42 4.34
N GLN A 46 7.86 -34.04 3.55
CA GLN A 46 8.27 -33.51 2.26
C GLN A 46 7.11 -33.42 1.24
N GLU A 47 6.14 -34.34 1.29
CA GLU A 47 4.97 -34.32 0.42
C GLU A 47 4.05 -33.12 0.66
N ILE A 48 4.00 -32.60 1.89
CA ILE A 48 3.26 -31.37 2.20
C ILE A 48 4.06 -30.17 1.68
N TYR A 49 5.37 -30.11 1.91
CA TYR A 49 6.21 -29.06 1.34
C TYR A 49 6.08 -28.98 -0.18
N ALA A 50 6.12 -30.12 -0.88
CA ALA A 50 6.02 -30.17 -2.34
C ALA A 50 4.68 -29.62 -2.87
N GLN A 51 3.58 -29.78 -2.13
CA GLN A 51 2.27 -29.23 -2.51
C GLN A 51 2.13 -27.73 -2.21
N TRP A 52 2.85 -27.23 -1.20
CA TRP A 52 2.83 -25.83 -0.79
C TRP A 52 3.92 -24.98 -1.45
N ASP A 53 4.92 -25.61 -2.07
CA ASP A 53 6.00 -24.91 -2.73
C ASP A 53 5.47 -24.05 -3.88
N ALA A 54 5.64 -22.75 -3.76
CA ALA A 54 5.26 -21.78 -4.77
C ALA A 54 6.48 -21.14 -5.45
N LYS A 55 7.70 -21.65 -5.22
CA LYS A 55 8.92 -20.99 -5.70
C LYS A 55 9.02 -21.06 -7.22
N GLU A 56 8.85 -22.24 -7.80
CA GLU A 56 8.88 -22.42 -9.25
C GLU A 56 7.75 -21.65 -9.94
N ALA A 57 6.52 -21.75 -9.40
CA ALA A 57 5.36 -21.02 -9.92
C ALA A 57 5.52 -19.49 -9.80
N GLY A 58 6.10 -19.01 -8.70
CA GLY A 58 6.42 -17.60 -8.47
C GLY A 58 7.45 -17.09 -9.45
N GLN A 59 8.59 -17.80 -9.57
CA GLN A 59 9.65 -17.47 -10.51
C GLN A 59 9.15 -17.43 -11.95
N ALA A 60 8.31 -18.39 -12.36
CA ALA A 60 7.74 -18.42 -13.69
C ALA A 60 6.84 -17.20 -13.97
N LYS A 61 6.01 -16.80 -13.00
CA LYS A 61 5.14 -15.62 -13.11
C LYS A 61 5.94 -14.32 -13.16
N GLU A 62 6.92 -14.16 -12.28
CA GLU A 62 7.80 -13.00 -12.22
C GLU A 62 8.65 -12.88 -13.49
N SER A 63 9.30 -13.96 -13.92
CA SER A 63 10.06 -13.98 -15.18
C SER A 63 9.21 -13.64 -16.40
N ALA A 64 7.92 -14.03 -16.40
CA ALA A 64 6.98 -13.64 -17.45
C ALA A 64 6.62 -12.15 -17.39
N TRP A 65 6.52 -11.58 -16.18
CA TRP A 65 6.31 -10.15 -15.97
C TRP A 65 7.55 -9.33 -16.38
N ASP A 66 8.76 -9.77 -16.01
CA ASP A 66 10.02 -9.10 -16.39
C ASP A 66 10.17 -8.98 -17.90
N LYS A 67 9.82 -10.03 -18.64
CA LYS A 67 9.81 -9.99 -20.12
C LYS A 67 8.83 -8.95 -20.66
N LYS A 68 7.65 -8.82 -20.04
CA LYS A 68 6.67 -7.79 -20.41
C LYS A 68 7.18 -6.40 -20.08
N PHE A 69 7.79 -6.23 -18.90
CA PHE A 69 8.33 -4.96 -18.47
C PHE A 69 9.52 -4.52 -19.34
N ALA A 70 10.42 -5.44 -19.72
CA ALA A 70 11.51 -5.16 -20.65
C ALA A 70 11.00 -4.73 -22.04
N ALA A 71 9.95 -5.39 -22.55
CA ALA A 71 9.31 -4.97 -23.80
C ALA A 71 8.65 -3.59 -23.66
N TYR A 72 8.00 -3.32 -22.53
CA TYR A 72 7.41 -2.01 -22.20
C TYR A 72 8.48 -0.92 -22.14
N ALA A 73 9.60 -1.14 -21.44
CA ALA A 73 10.69 -0.20 -21.34
C ALA A 73 11.34 0.14 -22.69
N LYS A 74 11.44 -0.84 -23.59
CA LYS A 74 11.91 -0.60 -24.96
C LYS A 74 10.92 0.29 -25.76
N ALA A 75 9.62 0.11 -25.57
CA ALA A 75 8.58 0.86 -26.27
C ALA A 75 8.32 2.24 -25.66
N HIS A 76 8.50 2.38 -24.34
CA HIS A 76 8.17 3.55 -23.53
C HIS A 76 9.28 3.86 -22.51
N PRO A 77 10.48 4.25 -22.96
CA PRO A 77 11.65 4.40 -22.09
C PRO A 77 11.43 5.40 -20.94
N GLU A 78 10.80 6.53 -21.22
CA GLU A 78 10.52 7.56 -20.20
C GLU A 78 9.51 7.07 -19.14
N LEU A 79 8.42 6.41 -19.58
CA LEU A 79 7.39 5.92 -18.65
C LEU A 79 7.90 4.74 -17.80
N ALA A 80 8.76 3.89 -18.37
CA ALA A 80 9.38 2.81 -17.60
C ALA A 80 10.34 3.35 -16.54
N ALA A 81 11.15 4.36 -16.87
CA ALA A 81 12.01 5.02 -15.90
C ALA A 81 11.18 5.68 -14.77
N GLU A 82 10.06 6.32 -15.10
CA GLU A 82 9.14 6.88 -14.10
C GLU A 82 8.49 5.81 -13.22
N PHE A 83 8.03 4.70 -13.81
CA PHE A 83 7.50 3.57 -13.05
C PHE A 83 8.55 3.03 -12.07
N GLU A 84 9.77 2.74 -12.54
CA GLU A 84 10.85 2.24 -11.69
C GLU A 84 11.22 3.22 -10.58
N ARG A 85 11.33 4.51 -10.88
CA ARG A 85 11.62 5.55 -9.89
C ARG A 85 10.59 5.51 -8.75
N ARG A 86 9.31 5.49 -9.13
CA ARG A 86 8.16 5.55 -8.24
C ARG A 86 8.00 4.32 -7.35
N VAL A 87 8.05 3.12 -7.93
CA VAL A 87 7.91 1.88 -7.15
C VAL A 87 9.10 1.65 -6.21
N ASN A 88 10.25 2.29 -6.47
CA ASN A 88 11.40 2.30 -5.58
C ASN A 88 11.41 3.50 -4.60
N GLY A 89 10.35 4.31 -4.56
CA GLY A 89 10.22 5.45 -3.63
C GLY A 89 11.29 6.54 -3.81
N LYS A 90 11.84 6.68 -5.02
CA LYS A 90 12.87 7.69 -5.32
C LYS A 90 12.20 8.99 -5.75
N LEU A 91 12.71 10.13 -5.28
CA LEU A 91 12.29 11.45 -5.76
C LEU A 91 12.89 11.74 -7.15
N PRO A 92 12.31 12.67 -7.92
CA PRO A 92 12.93 13.20 -9.14
C PRO A 92 14.35 13.72 -8.86
N ALA A 93 15.27 13.53 -9.81
CA ALA A 93 16.69 13.86 -9.62
C ALA A 93 16.95 15.35 -9.34
N ASP A 94 16.08 16.23 -9.82
CA ASP A 94 16.15 17.68 -9.67
C ASP A 94 15.25 18.22 -8.53
N TRP A 95 14.61 17.34 -7.75
CA TRP A 95 13.68 17.71 -6.68
C TRP A 95 14.27 18.73 -5.69
N GLU A 96 15.50 18.50 -5.23
CA GLU A 96 16.16 19.38 -4.25
C GLU A 96 16.36 20.79 -4.83
N ALA A 97 16.85 20.89 -6.07
CA ALA A 97 17.05 22.16 -6.73
C ALA A 97 15.72 22.90 -6.98
N GLN A 98 14.68 22.19 -7.43
CA GLN A 98 13.37 22.77 -7.70
C GLN A 98 12.66 23.23 -6.42
N SER A 99 12.69 22.43 -5.37
CA SER A 99 12.07 22.76 -4.08
C SER A 99 12.77 23.93 -3.39
N GLN A 100 14.11 23.96 -3.41
CA GLN A 100 14.89 25.08 -2.86
C GLN A 100 14.62 26.39 -3.60
N LYS A 101 14.60 26.35 -4.94
CA LYS A 101 14.27 27.52 -5.77
C LYS A 101 12.88 28.08 -5.42
N PHE A 102 11.88 27.21 -5.25
CA PHE A 102 10.53 27.64 -4.86
C PHE A 102 10.52 28.34 -3.50
N ILE A 103 11.25 27.81 -2.52
CA ILE A 103 11.37 28.41 -1.18
C ILE A 103 12.02 29.80 -1.25
N GLU A 104 13.11 29.94 -2.01
CA GLU A 104 13.81 31.21 -2.19
C GLU A 104 12.92 32.26 -2.87
N GLU A 105 12.14 31.86 -3.87
CA GLU A 105 11.17 32.74 -4.53
C GLU A 105 10.09 33.27 -3.57
N LEU A 106 9.61 32.43 -2.64
CA LEU A 106 8.66 32.85 -1.60
C LEU A 106 9.31 33.82 -0.62
N GLN A 107 10.55 33.57 -0.20
CA GLN A 107 11.27 34.45 0.72
C GLN A 107 11.55 35.83 0.09
N ALA A 108 11.84 35.87 -1.21
CA ALA A 108 12.05 37.10 -1.97
C ALA A 108 10.75 37.89 -2.22
N LYS A 109 9.58 37.25 -2.12
CA LYS A 109 8.26 37.85 -2.39
C LYS A 109 7.29 37.59 -1.22
N PRO A 110 7.44 38.32 -0.09
CA PRO A 110 6.58 38.12 1.07
C PRO A 110 5.10 38.30 0.72
N ALA A 111 4.27 37.39 1.21
CA ALA A 111 2.83 37.44 1.03
C ALA A 111 2.11 37.21 2.37
N ASN A 112 1.13 38.06 2.69
CA ASN A 112 0.30 37.89 3.87
C ASN A 112 -0.88 36.95 3.54
N ILE A 113 -0.62 35.63 3.62
CA ILE A 113 -1.61 34.59 3.35
C ILE A 113 -1.67 33.58 4.49
N ALA A 114 -2.83 32.95 4.69
CA ALA A 114 -2.96 31.86 5.66
C ALA A 114 -2.11 30.66 5.23
N SER A 115 -1.54 29.92 6.20
CA SER A 115 -0.69 28.75 5.92
C SER A 115 -1.42 27.63 5.13
N ARG A 116 -2.73 27.46 5.30
CA ARG A 116 -3.53 26.56 4.43
C ARG A 116 -3.47 26.95 2.95
N LYS A 117 -3.44 28.26 2.65
CA LYS A 117 -3.30 28.75 1.28
C LYS A 117 -1.86 28.60 0.80
N ALA A 118 -0.88 28.79 1.68
CA ALA A 118 0.52 28.50 1.37
C ALA A 118 0.73 26.99 1.06
N SER A 119 0.06 26.09 1.80
CA SER A 119 0.04 24.64 1.52
C SER A 119 -0.51 24.34 0.12
N GLN A 120 -1.64 24.96 -0.26
CA GLN A 120 -2.17 24.84 -1.62
C GLN A 120 -1.19 25.35 -2.68
N ASN A 121 -0.50 26.46 -2.42
CA ASN A 121 0.51 26.99 -3.34
C ASN A 121 1.69 26.02 -3.50
N ALA A 122 2.10 25.32 -2.43
CA ALA A 122 3.11 24.28 -2.51
C ALA A 122 2.61 23.05 -3.30
N LEU A 123 1.35 22.63 -3.12
CA LEU A 123 0.74 21.58 -3.96
C LEU A 123 0.72 21.96 -5.45
N GLU A 124 0.43 23.23 -5.76
CA GLU A 124 0.45 23.76 -7.12
C GLU A 124 1.86 23.80 -7.74
N ALA A 125 2.89 23.98 -6.93
CA ALA A 125 4.28 23.92 -7.38
C ALA A 125 4.75 22.46 -7.54
N PHE A 126 4.57 21.65 -6.50
CA PHE A 126 5.12 20.29 -6.44
C PHE A 126 4.32 19.26 -7.22
N GLY A 127 3.01 19.44 -7.37
CA GLY A 127 2.18 18.54 -8.18
C GLY A 127 2.57 18.49 -9.66
N LYS A 128 3.30 19.49 -10.15
CA LYS A 128 3.86 19.52 -11.52
C LYS A 128 5.08 18.62 -11.69
N VAL A 129 5.74 18.24 -10.60
CA VAL A 129 7.00 17.47 -10.62
C VAL A 129 6.94 16.17 -9.84
N LEU A 130 5.88 15.96 -9.05
CA LEU A 130 5.61 14.72 -8.32
C LEU A 130 4.36 14.04 -8.91
N PRO A 131 4.47 13.35 -10.07
CA PRO A 131 3.36 12.58 -10.64
C PRO A 131 2.88 11.43 -9.73
N GLU A 132 3.68 11.04 -8.74
CA GLU A 132 3.33 10.06 -7.69
C GLU A 132 2.30 10.56 -6.66
N PHE A 133 1.90 11.83 -6.68
CA PHE A 133 0.88 12.28 -5.76
C PHE A 133 -0.44 11.54 -5.97
N LEU A 134 -0.95 10.95 -4.89
CA LEU A 134 -2.32 10.48 -4.75
C LEU A 134 -2.91 11.12 -3.49
N GLY A 135 -3.40 12.35 -3.66
CA GLY A 135 -3.91 13.18 -2.57
C GLY A 135 -5.42 13.02 -2.36
N GLY A 136 -5.95 13.72 -1.37
CA GLY A 136 -7.40 13.79 -1.15
C GLY A 136 -7.78 14.53 0.12
N SER A 137 -9.09 14.65 0.35
CA SER A 137 -9.63 15.23 1.58
C SER A 137 -10.93 14.54 1.98
N ALA A 138 -11.16 14.47 3.29
CA ALA A 138 -12.40 13.99 3.87
C ALA A 138 -13.50 15.07 3.77
N ASP A 139 -14.06 15.24 2.58
CA ASP A 139 -15.14 16.21 2.24
C ASP A 139 -14.81 17.71 2.45
N LEU A 140 -13.61 18.02 2.94
CA LEU A 140 -13.18 19.38 3.25
C LEU A 140 -12.27 20.02 2.19
N ALA A 141 -12.26 19.52 0.95
CA ALA A 141 -11.38 20.01 -0.12
C ALA A 141 -11.35 21.56 -0.27
N PRO A 142 -12.49 22.28 -0.33
CA PRO A 142 -12.47 23.75 -0.45
C PRO A 142 -12.03 24.48 0.83
N SER A 143 -12.01 23.81 1.99
CA SER A 143 -11.60 24.39 3.27
C SER A 143 -10.14 24.11 3.62
N ASN A 144 -9.70 22.87 3.36
CA ASN A 144 -8.32 22.41 3.55
C ASN A 144 -7.40 22.86 2.40
N LEU A 145 -7.97 23.17 1.23
CA LEU A 145 -7.27 23.61 0.03
C LEU A 145 -6.29 22.57 -0.52
N THR A 146 -6.74 21.32 -0.61
CA THR A 146 -5.94 20.15 -1.04
C THR A 146 -5.92 19.92 -2.56
N MET A 147 -6.71 20.66 -3.33
CA MET A 147 -6.70 20.58 -4.79
C MET A 147 -5.80 21.65 -5.40
N TRP A 148 -5.06 21.25 -6.44
CA TRP A 148 -4.26 22.10 -7.32
C TRP A 148 -4.78 22.01 -8.77
N SER A 149 -4.26 22.83 -9.67
CA SER A 149 -4.77 22.96 -11.05
C SER A 149 -4.78 21.66 -11.87
N GLY A 150 -3.89 20.70 -11.55
CA GLY A 150 -3.83 19.39 -12.17
C GLY A 150 -4.42 18.25 -11.34
N SER A 151 -5.18 18.55 -10.27
CA SER A 151 -5.92 17.53 -9.53
C SER A 151 -7.01 16.90 -10.41
N ARG A 152 -7.02 15.57 -10.53
CA ARG A 152 -8.07 14.79 -11.21
C ARG A 152 -8.60 13.70 -10.27
N SER A 153 -9.91 13.65 -10.12
CA SER A 153 -10.60 12.66 -9.30
C SER A 153 -10.44 11.26 -9.90
N ILE A 154 -10.01 10.29 -9.08
CA ILE A 154 -9.96 8.88 -9.50
C ILE A 154 -11.35 8.25 -9.68
N GLY A 155 -12.40 8.92 -9.18
CA GLY A 155 -13.79 8.49 -9.41
C GLY A 155 -14.27 8.80 -10.83
N ASP A 156 -13.64 9.77 -11.50
CA ASP A 156 -13.98 10.20 -12.86
C ASP A 156 -12.97 9.67 -13.89
N ASP A 157 -11.68 9.65 -13.52
CA ASP A 157 -10.58 9.15 -14.34
C ASP A 157 -9.65 8.29 -13.48
N ASN A 158 -9.59 6.98 -13.72
CA ASN A 158 -8.75 6.05 -12.96
C ASN A 158 -7.25 6.35 -13.05
N ALA A 159 -6.80 7.16 -14.01
CA ALA A 159 -5.43 7.67 -14.10
C ALA A 159 -5.21 8.98 -13.31
N GLY A 160 -6.22 9.44 -12.56
CA GLY A 160 -6.17 10.63 -11.71
C GLY A 160 -5.28 10.50 -10.48
N ASN A 161 -5.21 11.59 -9.71
CA ASN A 161 -4.27 11.79 -8.60
C ASN A 161 -4.98 12.33 -7.34
N TYR A 162 -6.31 12.31 -7.31
CA TYR A 162 -7.10 12.87 -6.22
C TYR A 162 -8.26 11.97 -5.80
N ILE A 163 -8.45 11.83 -4.49
CA ILE A 163 -9.49 11.00 -3.89
C ILE A 163 -10.47 11.89 -3.10
N HIS A 164 -11.75 11.82 -3.45
CA HIS A 164 -12.83 12.35 -2.63
C HIS A 164 -13.24 11.30 -1.59
N TYR A 165 -12.58 11.32 -0.43
CA TYR A 165 -12.79 10.30 0.61
C TYR A 165 -14.19 10.34 1.27
N GLY A 166 -14.90 11.46 1.17
CA GLY A 166 -16.10 11.75 1.96
C GLY A 166 -15.77 11.94 3.45
N VAL A 167 -16.79 12.04 4.32
CA VAL A 167 -16.59 12.24 5.77
C VAL A 167 -16.13 10.93 6.44
N ARG A 168 -14.86 10.56 6.23
CA ARG A 168 -14.29 9.25 6.57
C ARG A 168 -12.82 9.36 6.97
N GLU A 169 -12.51 10.15 7.99
CA GLU A 169 -11.14 10.51 8.37
C GLU A 169 -10.30 9.27 8.73
N PHE A 170 -10.86 8.34 9.51
CA PHE A 170 -10.12 7.14 9.91
C PHE A 170 -9.91 6.21 8.71
N GLY A 171 -10.96 5.99 7.90
CA GLY A 171 -10.86 5.19 6.67
C GLY A 171 -9.87 5.77 5.68
N MET A 172 -9.92 7.08 5.42
CA MET A 172 -8.95 7.83 4.62
C MET A 172 -7.53 7.55 5.08
N THR A 173 -7.26 7.69 6.38
CA THR A 173 -5.91 7.51 6.93
C THR A 173 -5.44 6.05 6.79
N ALA A 174 -6.29 5.07 7.06
CA ALA A 174 -5.95 3.65 6.88
C ALA A 174 -5.74 3.27 5.40
N ILE A 175 -6.53 3.85 4.49
CA ILE A 175 -6.36 3.69 3.04
C ILE A 175 -5.03 4.29 2.60
N SER A 176 -4.65 5.48 3.09
CA SER A 176 -3.35 6.09 2.80
C SER A 176 -2.18 5.21 3.23
N ASN A 177 -2.30 4.48 4.35
CA ASN A 177 -1.28 3.49 4.74
C ASN A 177 -1.17 2.37 3.69
N GLY A 178 -2.30 1.88 3.19
CA GLY A 178 -2.32 0.87 2.12
C GLY A 178 -1.71 1.37 0.81
N ILE A 179 -2.00 2.62 0.42
CA ILE A 179 -1.39 3.28 -0.75
C ILE A 179 0.13 3.36 -0.58
N ALA A 180 0.62 3.82 0.58
CA ALA A 180 2.04 3.90 0.85
C ALA A 180 2.74 2.53 0.88
N LEU A 181 2.08 1.50 1.42
CA LEU A 181 2.61 0.12 1.45
C LEU A 181 2.64 -0.55 0.07
N HIS A 182 1.74 -0.18 -0.84
CA HIS A 182 1.70 -0.74 -2.20
C HIS A 182 2.95 -0.34 -3.01
N GLY A 183 3.41 0.90 -2.84
CA GLY A 183 4.53 1.47 -3.60
C GLY A 183 4.12 1.90 -5.02
N GLY A 184 4.69 3.04 -5.47
CA GLY A 184 4.46 3.62 -6.81
C GLY A 184 3.76 4.97 -6.82
#